data_AF-A0AAD4DSH4-F1
#
_entry.id   AF-A0AAD4DSH4-F1
#
_cell.length_a   1.000
_cell.length_b   1.000
_cell.length_c   1.000
_cell.angle_alpha   90.00
_cell.angle_beta   90.00
_cell.angle_gamma   90.00
#
_symmetry.space_group_name_H-M   'P 1'
#
loop_
_entity.id
_entity.type
_entity.pdbx_description
1 polymer ?
#
loop_
_entity_poly.entity_id
_entity_poly.type
_entity_poly.pdbx_seq_one_letter_code
_entity_poly.pdbx_strand_id
1 'polypeptide(L)'
;VPMHKIPNVPLGKVEQRHVVRIFFPRLYTAASEDPSRVGLSQEDLALIYDRCLRPTMIQYLPETRDRWPTSYNIALTHARTSTGSLAFNTVDVAWRVLEDLAIPFLTKLGEEKDEFRDAYFVHELRGKKNAAMHDGEVAAERRTALDEVFEHVNGRHLDPRQWHVDVALTIGLPGHVVTWRESSHREILNFLMPHAGPDRIDRLMKKKSAFHVDRHLQIKEFAGFRANTTTVARADGISYIQAYCTEKNVTYSLSPGVFRRRRAKELLEKKTLEKILSDLDIMSDVFFECTGDGVVVGRDGCARLEVRVPLDKALNWLPTLPEDFVQRCVIAIDRRQWW
;
A
#
# COMPACT_ATOMS: atom_id res chain seq x y z
N VAL A 1 -1.46 -19.54 -5.44
CA VAL A 1 -0.75 -18.69 -6.43
C VAL A 1 -0.76 -17.26 -5.93
N PRO A 2 0.36 -16.50 -5.95
CA PRO A 2 0.33 -15.08 -5.60
C PRO A 2 -0.68 -14.32 -6.46
N MET A 3 -1.58 -13.54 -5.84
CA MET A 3 -2.69 -12.90 -6.56
C MET A 3 -2.24 -12.07 -7.76
N HIS A 4 -1.13 -11.32 -7.64
CA HIS A 4 -0.60 -10.48 -8.73
C HIS A 4 -0.20 -11.26 -10.00
N LYS A 5 -0.14 -12.60 -9.95
CA LYS A 5 0.15 -13.46 -11.11
C LYS A 5 -1.11 -14.01 -11.78
N ILE A 6 -2.28 -13.87 -11.15
CA ILE A 6 -3.55 -14.37 -11.70
C ILE A 6 -4.09 -13.31 -12.68
N PRO A 7 -4.42 -13.68 -13.92
CA PRO A 7 -5.04 -12.76 -14.88
C PRO A 7 -6.30 -12.12 -14.30
N ASN A 8 -6.42 -10.79 -14.44
CA ASN A 8 -7.52 -10.04 -13.86
C ASN A 8 -7.78 -8.75 -14.64
N VAL A 9 -9.01 -8.22 -14.51
CA VAL A 9 -9.40 -6.90 -15.03
C VAL A 9 -10.12 -6.08 -13.96
N PRO A 10 -9.92 -4.75 -13.93
CA PRO A 10 -10.76 -3.87 -13.14
C PRO A 10 -12.17 -3.85 -13.74
N LEU A 11 -13.18 -4.09 -12.92
CA LEU A 11 -14.59 -4.01 -13.31
C LEU A 11 -15.19 -2.65 -12.93
N GLY A 12 -14.84 -2.14 -11.76
CA GLY A 12 -15.44 -0.93 -11.23
C GLY A 12 -14.68 -0.37 -10.04
N LYS A 13 -15.20 0.73 -9.50
CA LYS A 13 -14.68 1.38 -8.31
C LYS A 13 -15.80 1.65 -7.32
N VAL A 14 -15.49 1.58 -6.04
CA VAL A 14 -16.32 2.13 -4.97
C VAL A 14 -15.61 3.41 -4.53
N GLU A 15 -16.30 4.54 -4.72
CA GLU A 15 -15.73 5.87 -4.50
C GLU A 15 -14.37 6.07 -5.20
N GLN A 16 -13.40 6.71 -4.56
CA GLN A 16 -12.10 7.02 -5.17
C GLN A 16 -11.00 5.99 -4.92
N ARG A 17 -11.13 5.16 -3.87
CA ARG A 17 -10.00 4.44 -3.28
C ARG A 17 -10.14 2.92 -3.30
N HIS A 18 -11.24 2.40 -3.80
CA HIS A 18 -11.53 0.98 -3.82
C HIS A 18 -11.81 0.55 -5.25
N VAL A 19 -11.00 -0.37 -5.78
CA VAL A 19 -11.16 -0.97 -7.10
C VAL A 19 -11.67 -2.40 -6.94
N VAL A 20 -12.75 -2.73 -7.63
CA VAL A 20 -13.25 -4.11 -7.74
C VAL A 20 -12.68 -4.72 -9.01
N ARG A 21 -11.97 -5.84 -8.86
CA ARG A 21 -11.38 -6.62 -9.96
C ARG A 21 -12.07 -7.96 -10.10
N ILE A 22 -12.07 -8.50 -11.30
CA ILE A 22 -12.44 -9.89 -11.57
C ILE A 22 -11.16 -10.65 -11.86
N PHE A 23 -10.95 -11.76 -11.17
CA PHE A 23 -9.81 -12.65 -11.33
C PHE A 23 -10.22 -13.91 -12.08
N PHE A 24 -9.35 -14.41 -12.96
CA PHE A 24 -9.57 -15.57 -13.81
C PHE A 24 -8.53 -16.65 -13.51
N PRO A 25 -8.75 -17.48 -12.47
CA PRO A 25 -7.73 -18.40 -11.98
C PRO A 25 -7.35 -19.48 -12.99
N ARG A 26 -8.26 -19.91 -13.86
CA ARG A 26 -7.98 -20.94 -14.88
C ARG A 26 -7.13 -20.46 -16.05
N LEU A 27 -7.03 -19.14 -16.26
CA LEU A 27 -6.07 -18.56 -17.21
C LEU A 27 -4.63 -18.53 -16.66
N TYR A 28 -4.44 -18.81 -15.36
CA TYR A 28 -3.10 -18.92 -14.80
C TYR A 28 -2.44 -20.22 -15.24
N THR A 29 -1.36 -20.12 -16.02
CA THR A 29 -0.52 -21.25 -16.41
C THR A 29 0.80 -21.22 -15.64
N ALA A 30 1.07 -22.26 -14.85
CA ALA A 30 2.28 -22.37 -14.04
C ALA A 30 3.57 -22.45 -14.89
N ALA A 31 3.45 -22.83 -16.17
CA ALA A 31 4.54 -23.09 -17.11
C ALA A 31 4.78 -21.97 -18.14
N SER A 32 4.05 -20.85 -18.10
CA SER A 32 4.30 -19.76 -19.05
C SER A 32 5.55 -18.96 -18.66
N GLU A 33 6.64 -19.20 -19.37
CA GLU A 33 7.88 -18.41 -19.28
C GLU A 33 7.72 -16.97 -19.82
N ASP A 34 6.60 -16.68 -20.49
CA ASP A 34 6.29 -15.37 -21.05
C ASP A 34 5.15 -14.67 -20.27
N PRO A 35 5.48 -13.68 -19.41
CA PRO A 35 4.49 -12.88 -18.67
C PRO A 35 3.53 -12.10 -19.56
N SER A 36 3.89 -11.84 -20.83
CA SER A 36 3.06 -11.08 -21.78
C SER A 36 1.90 -11.90 -22.37
N ARG A 37 1.94 -13.23 -22.23
CA ARG A 37 0.89 -14.17 -22.65
C ARG A 37 -0.09 -14.59 -21.54
N VAL A 38 0.13 -14.14 -20.30
CA VAL A 38 -0.70 -14.53 -19.13
C VAL A 38 -1.75 -13.46 -18.84
N GLY A 39 -2.53 -13.07 -19.85
CA GLY A 39 -3.50 -11.99 -19.75
C GLY A 39 -4.70 -12.20 -20.66
N LEU A 40 -5.80 -11.50 -20.35
CA LEU A 40 -6.98 -11.47 -21.20
C LEU A 40 -6.65 -10.79 -22.53
N SER A 41 -6.93 -11.47 -23.63
CA SER A 41 -6.80 -10.91 -24.98
C SER A 41 -7.88 -9.86 -25.25
N GLN A 42 -7.73 -9.07 -26.32
CA GLN A 42 -8.80 -8.16 -26.75
C GLN A 42 -10.07 -8.93 -27.14
N GLU A 43 -9.93 -10.16 -27.66
CA GLU A 43 -11.05 -11.04 -27.98
C GLU A 43 -11.77 -11.50 -26.70
N ASP A 44 -11.01 -11.86 -25.66
CA ASP A 44 -11.58 -12.22 -24.35
C ASP A 44 -12.33 -11.03 -23.74
N LEU A 45 -11.75 -9.82 -23.79
CA LEU A 45 -12.41 -8.60 -23.28
C LEU A 45 -13.69 -8.28 -24.05
N ALA A 46 -13.69 -8.46 -25.37
CA ALA A 46 -14.85 -8.26 -26.20
C ALA A 46 -15.98 -9.23 -25.83
N LEU A 47 -15.65 -10.51 -25.70
CA LEU A 47 -16.59 -11.55 -25.34
C LEU A 47 -17.12 -11.38 -23.91
N ILE A 48 -16.27 -11.01 -22.94
CA ILE A 48 -16.70 -10.64 -21.58
C ILE A 48 -17.71 -9.48 -21.62
N TYR A 49 -17.43 -8.43 -22.38
CA TYR A 49 -18.30 -7.27 -22.44
C TYR A 49 -19.62 -7.58 -23.16
N ASP A 50 -19.55 -8.11 -24.38
CA ASP A 50 -20.68 -8.27 -25.30
C ASP A 50 -21.65 -9.35 -24.84
N ARG A 51 -21.13 -10.46 -24.29
CA ARG A 51 -21.94 -11.65 -23.97
C ARG A 51 -22.23 -11.82 -22.49
N CYS A 52 -21.37 -11.29 -21.61
CA CYS A 52 -21.52 -11.48 -20.17
C CYS A 52 -21.95 -10.19 -19.47
N LEU A 53 -21.11 -9.15 -19.49
CA LEU A 53 -21.30 -7.94 -18.70
C LEU A 53 -22.53 -7.16 -19.17
N ARG A 54 -22.52 -6.66 -20.42
CA ARG A 54 -23.59 -5.79 -20.93
C ARG A 54 -24.97 -6.44 -20.85
N PRO A 55 -25.19 -7.71 -21.27
CA PRO A 55 -26.49 -8.35 -21.13
C PRO A 55 -26.95 -8.47 -19.67
N THR A 56 -26.02 -8.71 -18.74
CA THR A 56 -26.34 -8.78 -17.31
C THR A 56 -26.69 -7.40 -16.76
N MET A 57 -25.94 -6.36 -17.12
CA MET A 57 -26.27 -4.99 -16.71
C MET A 57 -27.66 -4.57 -17.22
N ILE A 58 -28.00 -4.87 -18.48
CA ILE A 58 -29.31 -4.52 -19.05
C ILE A 58 -30.46 -5.29 -18.38
N GLN A 59 -30.21 -6.53 -17.94
CA GLN A 59 -31.20 -7.36 -17.27
C GLN A 59 -31.52 -6.85 -15.87
N TYR A 60 -30.50 -6.47 -15.09
CA TYR A 60 -30.65 -6.10 -13.68
C TYR A 60 -30.73 -4.58 -13.44
N LEU A 61 -30.32 -3.76 -14.41
CA LEU A 61 -30.38 -2.29 -14.38
C LEU A 61 -30.93 -1.74 -15.71
N PRO A 62 -32.18 -2.09 -16.08
CA PRO A 62 -32.76 -1.72 -17.37
C PRO A 62 -32.82 -0.20 -17.60
N GLU A 63 -32.90 0.60 -16.54
CA GLU A 63 -32.91 2.06 -16.55
C GLU A 63 -31.57 2.67 -17.00
N THR A 64 -30.48 1.90 -16.96
CA THR A 64 -29.15 2.35 -17.41
C THR A 64 -28.82 1.91 -18.84
N ARG A 65 -29.74 1.21 -19.52
CA ARG A 65 -29.51 0.56 -20.83
C ARG A 65 -28.91 1.49 -21.89
N ASP A 66 -29.36 2.74 -21.93
CA ASP A 66 -28.90 3.78 -22.86
C ASP A 66 -27.45 4.22 -22.59
N ARG A 67 -26.94 4.02 -21.37
CA ARG A 67 -25.56 4.34 -20.96
C ARG A 67 -24.55 3.25 -21.32
N TRP A 68 -25.00 2.07 -21.74
CA TRP A 68 -24.14 0.96 -22.12
C TRP A 68 -23.94 0.91 -23.65
N PRO A 69 -22.72 1.16 -24.15
CA PRO A 69 -22.38 0.97 -25.56
C PRO A 69 -22.85 -0.39 -26.11
N THR A 70 -23.25 -0.42 -27.38
CA THR A 70 -23.84 -1.64 -27.96
C THR A 70 -22.85 -2.80 -28.08
N SER A 71 -21.56 -2.50 -28.23
CA SER A 71 -20.50 -3.51 -28.27
C SER A 71 -19.20 -3.01 -27.64
N TYR A 72 -18.30 -3.95 -27.35
CA TYR A 72 -16.96 -3.66 -26.83
C TYR A 72 -16.17 -2.71 -27.72
N ASN A 73 -16.22 -2.90 -29.04
CA ASN A 73 -15.51 -2.04 -29.98
C ASN A 73 -16.01 -0.59 -29.93
N ILE A 74 -17.33 -0.40 -29.75
CA ILE A 74 -17.91 0.93 -29.57
C ILE A 74 -17.47 1.49 -28.22
N ALA A 75 -17.55 0.72 -27.14
CA ALA A 75 -17.09 1.13 -25.81
C ALA A 75 -15.61 1.56 -25.81
N LEU A 76 -14.74 0.79 -26.45
CA LEU A 76 -13.31 1.07 -26.56
C LEU A 76 -13.04 2.31 -27.42
N THR A 77 -13.79 2.49 -28.50
CA THR A 77 -13.72 3.71 -29.33
C THR A 77 -14.10 4.95 -28.54
N HIS A 78 -15.21 4.89 -27.79
CA HIS A 78 -15.63 5.99 -26.91
C HIS A 78 -14.63 6.28 -25.79
N ALA A 79 -13.94 5.26 -25.28
CA ALA A 79 -12.96 5.43 -24.23
C ALA A 79 -11.64 6.04 -24.72
N ARG A 80 -11.32 5.99 -26.03
CA ARG A 80 -10.07 6.53 -26.55
C ARG A 80 -10.14 8.04 -26.71
N THR A 81 -9.22 8.75 -26.07
CA THR A 81 -9.04 10.20 -26.22
C THR A 81 -8.30 10.52 -27.52
N SER A 82 -8.28 11.81 -27.90
CA SER A 82 -7.51 12.31 -29.05
C SER A 82 -6.00 12.06 -28.95
N THR A 83 -5.47 11.86 -27.75
CA THR A 83 -4.05 11.55 -27.50
C THR A 83 -3.77 10.05 -27.44
N GLY A 84 -4.79 9.20 -27.67
CA GLY A 84 -4.69 7.74 -27.60
C GLY A 84 -4.74 7.17 -26.19
N SER A 85 -4.90 8.02 -25.16
CA SER A 85 -5.14 7.55 -23.78
C SER A 85 -6.56 7.02 -23.61
N LEU A 86 -6.80 6.24 -22.55
CA LEU A 86 -8.14 5.74 -22.23
C LEU A 86 -8.78 6.58 -21.11
N ALA A 87 -9.98 7.07 -21.36
CA ALA A 87 -10.86 7.75 -20.43
C ALA A 87 -12.22 7.03 -20.42
N PHE A 88 -12.50 6.30 -19.35
CA PHE A 88 -13.70 5.46 -19.26
C PHE A 88 -14.88 6.23 -18.65
N ASN A 89 -16.07 6.07 -19.25
CA ASN A 89 -17.32 6.49 -18.63
C ASN A 89 -17.70 5.55 -17.47
N THR A 90 -18.44 6.07 -16.50
CA THR A 90 -18.91 5.31 -15.34
C THR A 90 -20.42 5.18 -15.35
N VAL A 91 -20.92 4.00 -14.97
CA VAL A 91 -22.33 3.76 -14.69
C VAL A 91 -22.44 3.31 -13.24
N ASP A 92 -23.26 4.01 -12.47
CA ASP A 92 -23.48 3.68 -11.06
C ASP A 92 -24.36 2.43 -10.92
N VAL A 93 -23.99 1.58 -9.98
CA VAL A 93 -24.74 0.36 -9.63
C VAL A 93 -25.15 0.46 -8.17
N ALA A 94 -26.46 0.37 -7.90
CA ALA A 94 -26.97 0.42 -6.54
C ALA A 94 -26.50 -0.81 -5.75
N TRP A 95 -26.05 -0.61 -4.51
CA TRP A 95 -25.53 -1.71 -3.68
C TRP A 95 -26.54 -2.85 -3.47
N ARG A 96 -27.84 -2.53 -3.47
CA ARG A 96 -28.95 -3.46 -3.25
C ARG A 96 -29.08 -4.52 -4.34
N VAL A 97 -28.60 -4.25 -5.56
CA VAL A 97 -28.69 -5.18 -6.69
C VAL A 97 -27.39 -5.94 -6.94
N LEU A 98 -26.33 -5.67 -6.16
CA LEU A 98 -25.01 -6.24 -6.41
C LEU A 98 -25.00 -7.76 -6.26
N GLU A 99 -25.72 -8.32 -5.29
CA GLU A 99 -25.79 -9.77 -5.09
C GLU A 99 -26.50 -10.46 -6.27
N ASP A 100 -27.65 -9.91 -6.68
CA ASP A 100 -28.43 -10.39 -7.82
C ASP A 100 -27.70 -10.22 -9.16
N LEU A 101 -26.74 -9.29 -9.24
CA LEU A 101 -25.96 -9.03 -10.45
C LEU A 101 -24.68 -9.86 -10.51
N ALA A 102 -23.97 -9.99 -9.38
CA ALA A 102 -22.66 -10.61 -9.29
C ALA A 102 -22.70 -12.11 -9.61
N ILE A 103 -23.65 -12.84 -9.04
CA ILE A 103 -23.74 -14.30 -9.22
C ILE A 103 -24.04 -14.64 -10.69
N PRO A 104 -25.09 -14.09 -11.33
CA PRO A 104 -25.38 -14.39 -12.73
C PRO A 104 -24.29 -13.94 -13.70
N PHE A 105 -23.58 -12.85 -13.38
CA PHE A 105 -22.45 -12.42 -14.19
C PHE A 105 -21.31 -13.44 -14.16
N LEU A 106 -20.91 -13.93 -12.99
CA LEU A 106 -19.90 -14.99 -12.86
C LEU A 106 -20.35 -16.31 -13.51
N THR A 107 -21.63 -16.66 -13.39
CA THR A 107 -22.21 -17.83 -14.07
C THR A 107 -22.07 -17.72 -15.58
N LYS A 108 -22.49 -16.59 -16.19
CA LYS A 108 -22.36 -16.37 -17.64
C LYS A 108 -20.91 -16.42 -18.12
N LEU A 109 -19.97 -15.89 -17.34
CA LEU A 109 -18.54 -15.99 -17.65
C LEU A 109 -18.12 -17.46 -17.79
N GLY A 110 -18.48 -18.31 -16.83
CA GLY A 110 -18.11 -19.73 -16.84
C GLY A 110 -18.86 -20.59 -17.88
N GLU A 111 -20.02 -20.14 -18.35
CA GLU A 111 -20.76 -20.74 -19.47
C GLU A 111 -20.15 -20.38 -20.83
N GLU A 112 -19.64 -19.15 -20.96
CA GLU A 112 -19.12 -18.64 -22.23
C GLU A 112 -17.77 -19.26 -22.60
N LYS A 113 -16.88 -19.48 -21.62
CA LYS A 113 -15.54 -20.04 -21.86
C LYS A 113 -15.05 -20.82 -20.64
N ASP A 114 -14.51 -22.03 -20.83
CA ASP A 114 -14.07 -22.89 -19.71
C ASP A 114 -12.97 -22.23 -18.87
N GLU A 115 -12.09 -21.48 -19.53
CA GLU A 115 -11.02 -20.72 -18.89
C GLU A 115 -11.51 -19.56 -18.01
N PHE A 116 -12.79 -19.18 -18.11
CA PHE A 116 -13.40 -18.17 -17.25
C PHE A 116 -14.15 -18.75 -16.06
N ARG A 117 -14.26 -20.08 -15.97
CA ARG A 117 -14.83 -20.73 -14.79
C ARG A 117 -14.01 -20.43 -13.55
N ASP A 118 -14.70 -20.45 -12.42
CA ASP A 118 -14.16 -20.11 -11.10
C ASP A 118 -13.65 -18.67 -11.00
N ALA A 119 -14.07 -17.79 -11.92
CA ALA A 119 -13.81 -16.36 -11.79
C ALA A 119 -14.42 -15.81 -10.49
N TYR A 120 -13.73 -14.86 -9.86
CA TYR A 120 -14.15 -14.30 -8.57
C TYR A 120 -13.77 -12.82 -8.45
N PHE A 121 -14.50 -12.10 -7.59
CA PHE A 121 -14.24 -10.69 -7.31
C PHE A 121 -13.14 -10.50 -6.28
N VAL A 122 -12.33 -9.48 -6.47
CA VAL A 122 -11.31 -9.01 -5.53
C VAL A 122 -11.50 -7.53 -5.26
N HIS A 123 -11.53 -7.19 -3.99
CA HIS A 123 -11.60 -5.80 -3.51
C HIS A 123 -10.17 -5.30 -3.24
N GLU A 124 -9.72 -4.33 -4.02
CA GLU A 124 -8.42 -3.67 -3.85
C GLU A 124 -8.64 -2.28 -3.25
N LEU A 125 -8.36 -2.14 -1.95
CA LEU A 125 -8.44 -0.86 -1.24
C LEU A 125 -7.05 -0.20 -1.22
N ARG A 126 -6.96 1.02 -1.76
CA ARG A 126 -5.72 1.82 -1.82
C ARG A 126 -5.88 3.11 -1.03
N GLY A 127 -4.78 3.65 -0.53
CA GLY A 127 -4.77 5.00 0.07
C GLY A 127 -5.50 5.13 1.40
N LYS A 128 -5.77 4.05 2.14
CA LYS A 128 -6.27 4.10 3.53
C LYS A 128 -5.16 4.34 4.57
N LYS A 129 -3.90 4.48 4.15
CA LYS A 129 -2.78 4.79 5.07
C LYS A 129 -3.03 6.12 5.77
N ASN A 130 -2.85 6.14 7.09
CA ASN A 130 -3.07 7.29 7.97
C ASN A 130 -4.51 7.83 7.96
N ALA A 131 -5.49 7.07 7.47
CA ALA A 131 -6.88 7.51 7.46
C ALA A 131 -7.49 7.61 8.88
N ALA A 132 -6.96 6.86 9.85
CA ALA A 132 -7.55 6.69 11.17
C ALA A 132 -6.50 6.91 12.30
N MET A 133 -6.00 8.14 12.43
CA MET A 133 -5.14 8.52 13.56
C MET A 133 -5.98 8.70 14.82
N HIS A 134 -5.47 8.20 15.95
CA HIS A 134 -6.19 8.17 17.23
C HIS A 134 -5.18 8.09 18.39
N ASP A 135 -5.66 8.32 19.62
CA ASP A 135 -4.92 8.00 20.83
C ASP A 135 -4.92 6.47 21.06
N GLY A 136 -3.72 5.88 21.07
CA GLY A 136 -3.53 4.44 21.25
C GLY A 136 -3.89 3.94 22.65
N GLU A 137 -3.90 4.81 23.66
CA GLU A 137 -4.27 4.46 25.03
C GLU A 137 -5.79 4.35 25.18
N VAL A 138 -6.55 5.12 24.40
CA VAL A 138 -8.02 5.14 24.43
C VAL A 138 -8.62 3.98 23.63
N ALA A 139 -9.15 2.98 24.34
CA ALA A 139 -9.73 1.77 23.71
C ALA A 139 -10.90 2.05 22.76
N ALA A 140 -11.73 3.07 23.07
CA ALA A 140 -12.84 3.46 22.22
C ALA A 140 -12.36 4.03 20.88
N GLU A 141 -11.35 4.90 20.89
CA GLU A 141 -10.80 5.49 19.66
C GLU A 141 -10.12 4.43 18.78
N ARG A 142 -9.39 3.49 19.38
CA ARG A 142 -8.83 2.33 18.65
C ARG A 142 -9.91 1.53 17.91
N ARG A 143 -11.07 1.32 18.54
CA ARG A 143 -12.21 0.63 17.92
C ARG A 143 -12.76 1.43 16.75
N THR A 144 -13.08 2.70 16.97
CA THR A 144 -13.61 3.61 15.94
C THR A 144 -12.67 3.68 14.74
N ALA A 145 -11.36 3.86 14.98
CA ALA A 145 -10.35 3.91 13.94
C ALA A 145 -10.29 2.62 13.12
N LEU A 146 -10.44 1.46 13.76
CA LEU A 146 -10.49 0.17 13.04
C LEU A 146 -11.76 0.08 12.19
N ASP A 147 -12.91 0.47 12.73
CA ASP A 147 -14.19 0.43 12.00
C ASP A 147 -14.15 1.34 10.76
N GLU A 148 -13.53 2.52 10.83
CA GLU A 148 -13.32 3.44 9.69
C GLU A 148 -12.45 2.83 8.57
N VAL A 149 -11.42 2.07 8.94
CA VAL A 149 -10.55 1.37 7.96
C VAL A 149 -11.36 0.34 7.17
N PHE A 150 -12.34 -0.29 7.82
CA PHE A 150 -13.16 -1.36 7.25
C PHE A 150 -14.58 -0.92 6.83
N GLU A 151 -14.89 0.39 6.80
CA GLU A 151 -16.26 0.90 6.55
C GLU A 151 -16.92 0.36 5.26
N HIS A 152 -16.11 0.08 4.23
CA HIS A 152 -16.59 -0.44 2.94
C HIS A 152 -16.45 -1.96 2.80
N VAL A 153 -16.10 -2.65 3.88
CA VAL A 153 -15.90 -4.09 3.91
C VAL A 153 -16.88 -4.68 4.92
N ASN A 154 -17.68 -5.65 4.48
CA ASN A 154 -18.55 -6.35 5.40
C ASN A 154 -17.73 -7.32 6.28
N GLY A 155 -17.41 -6.87 7.49
CA GLY A 155 -16.61 -7.61 8.46
C GLY A 155 -17.15 -9.00 8.80
N ARG A 156 -18.44 -9.29 8.57
CA ARG A 156 -19.04 -10.61 8.83
C ARG A 156 -18.53 -11.71 7.90
N HIS A 157 -18.03 -11.34 6.71
CA HIS A 157 -17.47 -12.29 5.75
C HIS A 157 -15.95 -12.41 5.86
N LEU A 158 -15.33 -11.69 6.80
CA LEU A 158 -13.90 -11.75 7.02
C LEU A 158 -13.60 -12.83 8.05
N ASP A 159 -12.61 -13.68 7.78
CA ASP A 159 -11.90 -14.42 8.83
C ASP A 159 -10.78 -13.53 9.36
N PRO A 160 -10.89 -12.96 10.59
CA PRO A 160 -9.89 -12.04 11.12
C PRO A 160 -8.50 -12.65 11.27
N ARG A 161 -8.37 -13.98 11.28
CA ARG A 161 -7.09 -14.68 11.39
C ARG A 161 -6.34 -14.79 10.06
N GLN A 162 -7.06 -14.63 8.95
CA GLN A 162 -6.47 -14.64 7.60
C GLN A 162 -6.07 -13.24 7.15
N TRP A 163 -6.61 -12.21 7.79
CA TRP A 163 -6.32 -10.82 7.51
C TRP A 163 -5.22 -10.30 8.42
N HIS A 164 -4.34 -9.49 7.85
CA HIS A 164 -3.28 -8.80 8.58
C HIS A 164 -3.46 -7.30 8.42
N VAL A 165 -3.21 -6.58 9.50
CA VAL A 165 -3.17 -5.12 9.52
C VAL A 165 -1.82 -4.63 10.02
N ASP A 166 -1.40 -3.48 9.52
CA ASP A 166 -0.22 -2.78 10.03
C ASP A 166 -0.69 -1.79 11.11
N VAL A 167 -0.35 -2.07 12.37
CA VAL A 167 -0.60 -1.17 13.51
C VAL A 167 0.63 -0.33 13.73
N ALA A 168 0.46 0.98 13.86
CA ALA A 168 1.56 1.94 13.88
C ALA A 168 1.47 2.88 15.08
N LEU A 169 2.60 3.09 15.75
CA LEU A 169 2.77 4.14 16.74
C LEU A 169 3.75 5.19 16.20
N THR A 170 3.41 6.47 16.36
CA THR A 170 4.21 7.60 15.88
C THR A 170 4.65 8.47 17.05
N ILE A 171 5.96 8.71 17.15
CA ILE A 171 6.59 9.52 18.20
C ILE A 171 7.09 10.80 17.54
N GLY A 172 6.60 11.95 18.01
CA GLY A 172 6.99 13.26 17.54
C GLY A 172 7.31 14.20 18.70
N LEU A 173 8.15 15.20 18.44
CA LEU A 173 8.45 16.28 19.36
C LEU A 173 8.44 17.60 18.56
N PRO A 174 7.62 18.59 18.92
CA PRO A 174 7.56 19.86 18.19
C PRO A 174 8.93 20.52 18.05
N GLY A 175 9.21 21.06 16.86
CA GLY A 175 10.48 21.72 16.54
C GLY A 175 11.66 20.78 16.31
N HIS A 176 11.42 19.46 16.28
CA HIS A 176 12.47 18.45 16.14
C HIS A 176 12.19 17.46 15.03
N VAL A 177 13.25 16.82 14.55
CA VAL A 177 13.19 15.57 13.79
C VAL A 177 13.55 14.43 14.73
N VAL A 178 12.58 13.56 15.00
CA VAL A 178 12.74 12.37 15.83
C VAL A 178 13.14 11.19 14.96
N THR A 179 14.24 10.52 15.30
CA THR A 179 14.76 9.36 14.57
C THR A 179 15.15 8.20 15.49
N TRP A 180 15.27 7.01 14.92
CA TRP A 180 15.63 5.78 15.62
C TRP A 180 17.15 5.63 15.73
N ARG A 181 17.63 5.18 16.90
CA ARG A 181 19.05 4.84 17.10
C ARG A 181 19.34 3.45 16.54
N GLU A 182 20.35 3.28 15.69
CA GLU A 182 20.76 1.96 15.17
C GLU A 182 21.10 1.00 16.34
N SER A 183 21.73 1.53 17.39
CA SER A 183 22.09 0.76 18.60
C SER A 183 20.89 0.19 19.37
N SER A 184 19.69 0.76 19.19
CA SER A 184 18.48 0.35 19.91
C SER A 184 17.69 -0.77 19.22
N HIS A 185 18.04 -1.15 17.99
CA HIS A 185 17.24 -2.11 17.20
C HIS A 185 17.01 -3.44 17.92
N ARG A 186 18.04 -3.94 18.62
CA ARG A 186 17.92 -5.17 19.43
C ARG A 186 16.92 -5.01 20.56
N GLU A 187 16.95 -3.88 21.26
CA GLU A 187 16.03 -3.58 22.36
C GLU A 187 14.59 -3.50 21.85
N ILE A 188 14.37 -2.84 20.70
CA ILE A 188 13.06 -2.77 20.05
C ILE A 188 12.54 -4.16 19.69
N LEU A 189 13.38 -5.01 19.08
CA LEU A 189 13.00 -6.38 18.74
C LEU A 189 12.69 -7.24 19.97
N ASN A 190 13.46 -7.08 21.06
CA ASN A 190 13.20 -7.78 22.32
C ASN A 190 11.87 -7.35 22.94
N PHE A 191 11.57 -6.04 22.92
CA PHE A 191 10.32 -5.50 23.43
C PHE A 191 9.10 -6.02 22.65
N LEU A 192 9.19 -6.06 21.33
CA LEU A 192 8.08 -6.50 20.48
C LEU A 192 7.90 -8.01 20.41
N MET A 193 8.97 -8.78 20.61
CA MET A 193 8.95 -10.25 20.48
C MET A 193 9.52 -10.90 21.75
N PRO A 194 8.90 -10.69 22.93
CA PRO A 194 9.44 -11.18 24.20
C PRO A 194 9.61 -12.71 24.22
N HIS A 195 8.83 -13.45 23.43
CA HIS A 195 8.92 -14.91 23.33
C HIS A 195 10.04 -15.40 22.38
N ALA A 196 10.65 -14.52 21.58
CA ALA A 196 11.64 -14.93 20.59
C ALA A 196 12.98 -15.36 21.23
N GLY A 197 13.29 -14.97 22.47
CA GLY A 197 14.56 -15.26 23.11
C GLY A 197 15.75 -14.51 22.46
N PRO A 198 16.76 -14.07 23.24
CA PRO A 198 17.84 -13.20 22.72
C PRO A 198 18.59 -13.77 21.52
N ASP A 199 18.88 -15.08 21.51
CA ASP A 199 19.66 -15.71 20.46
C ASP A 199 18.93 -15.75 19.10
N ARG A 200 17.60 -15.89 19.09
CA ARG A 200 16.84 -15.90 17.83
C ARG A 200 16.77 -14.49 17.24
N ILE A 201 16.69 -13.47 18.09
CA ILE A 201 16.74 -12.07 17.69
C ILE A 201 18.10 -11.73 17.09
N ASP A 202 19.20 -12.16 17.72
CA ASP A 202 20.55 -11.98 17.17
C ASP A 202 20.73 -12.67 15.81
N ARG A 203 20.16 -13.88 15.65
CA ARG A 203 20.16 -14.59 14.36
C ARG A 203 19.32 -13.87 13.30
N LEU A 204 18.17 -13.31 13.67
CA LEU A 204 17.33 -12.51 12.78
C LEU A 204 18.09 -11.29 12.27
N MET A 205 18.71 -10.52 13.16
CA MET A 205 19.44 -9.30 12.80
C MET A 205 20.62 -9.56 11.86
N LYS A 206 21.26 -10.73 11.95
CA LYS A 206 22.34 -11.14 11.04
C LYS A 206 21.85 -11.62 9.66
N LYS A 207 20.57 -11.98 9.52
CA LYS A 207 20.01 -12.56 8.30
C LYS A 207 19.57 -11.45 7.33
N LYS A 208 20.44 -11.11 6.37
CA LYS A 208 20.18 -10.06 5.35
C LYS A 208 18.91 -10.24 4.51
N SER A 209 18.35 -11.44 4.42
CA SER A 209 17.09 -11.68 3.71
C SER A 209 15.84 -11.45 4.56
N ALA A 210 16.01 -11.24 5.86
CA ALA A 210 14.93 -11.04 6.82
C ALA A 210 15.06 -9.73 7.60
N PHE A 211 16.27 -9.21 7.79
CA PHE A 211 16.52 -7.96 8.50
C PHE A 211 17.33 -6.99 7.63
N HIS A 212 16.82 -5.76 7.51
CA HIS A 212 17.42 -4.69 6.74
C HIS A 212 17.50 -3.44 7.60
N VAL A 213 18.68 -2.83 7.67
CA VAL A 213 18.91 -1.53 8.30
C VAL A 213 18.72 -0.45 7.25
N ASP A 214 17.88 0.53 7.55
CA ASP A 214 17.56 1.66 6.67
C ASP A 214 18.20 2.93 7.24
N ARG A 215 19.46 3.20 6.84
CA ARG A 215 20.23 4.36 7.32
C ARG A 215 19.73 5.67 6.71
N HIS A 216 19.68 6.71 7.52
CA HIS A 216 19.31 8.06 7.10
C HIS A 216 20.56 8.86 6.74
N LEU A 217 20.54 9.60 5.63
CA LEU A 217 21.58 10.58 5.25
C LEU A 217 23.04 10.04 5.27
N GLN A 218 23.23 8.72 5.10
CA GLN A 218 24.51 8.02 5.29
C GLN A 218 25.10 8.10 6.71
N ILE A 219 24.36 8.63 7.67
CA ILE A 219 24.67 8.63 9.11
C ILE A 219 24.46 7.20 9.62
N LYS A 220 25.43 6.68 10.37
CA LYS A 220 25.41 5.27 10.83
C LYS A 220 24.67 5.10 12.15
N GLU A 221 24.57 6.16 12.93
CA GLU A 221 23.98 6.17 14.25
C GLU A 221 22.45 6.23 14.18
N PHE A 222 21.91 6.78 13.09
CA PHE A 222 20.48 6.99 12.87
C PHE A 222 19.96 6.08 11.76
N ALA A 223 19.17 5.10 12.16
CA ALA A 223 18.66 4.11 11.23
C ALA A 223 17.31 3.59 11.69
N GLY A 224 16.37 3.50 10.74
CA GLY A 224 15.25 2.60 10.84
C GLY A 224 15.67 1.15 10.54
N PHE A 225 14.70 0.25 10.57
CA PHE A 225 14.90 -1.11 10.10
C PHE A 225 13.59 -1.72 9.59
N ARG A 226 13.74 -2.81 8.82
CA ARG A 226 12.66 -3.70 8.38
C ARG A 226 13.01 -5.13 8.76
N ALA A 227 12.09 -5.81 9.42
CA ALA A 227 12.26 -7.19 9.84
C ALA A 227 11.07 -8.06 9.40
N ASN A 228 11.33 -9.11 8.61
CA ASN A 228 10.38 -10.19 8.40
C ASN A 228 10.52 -11.20 9.53
N THR A 229 9.48 -11.30 10.37
CA THR A 229 9.54 -11.99 11.65
C THR A 229 8.70 -13.25 11.70
N THR A 230 8.05 -13.65 10.59
CA THR A 230 7.07 -14.76 10.49
C THR A 230 7.46 -16.02 11.29
N THR A 231 8.73 -16.43 11.25
CA THR A 231 9.21 -17.62 12.00
C THR A 231 9.63 -17.30 13.43
N VAL A 232 10.23 -16.12 13.65
CA VAL A 232 10.83 -15.72 14.92
C VAL A 232 9.77 -15.30 15.93
N ALA A 233 8.81 -14.50 15.50
CA ALA A 233 7.73 -13.92 16.31
C ALA A 233 6.40 -14.69 16.21
N ARG A 234 6.44 -15.98 15.84
CA ARG A 234 5.23 -16.78 15.65
C ARG A 234 4.36 -16.83 16.91
N ALA A 235 4.99 -16.92 18.08
CA ALA A 235 4.30 -16.94 19.36
C ALA A 235 3.61 -15.59 19.66
N ASP A 236 4.26 -14.49 19.30
CA ASP A 236 3.71 -13.13 19.43
C ASP A 236 2.60 -12.88 18.38
N GLY A 237 2.68 -13.56 17.23
CA GLY A 237 1.77 -13.36 16.09
C GLY A 237 2.12 -12.12 15.27
N ILE A 238 3.39 -11.72 15.26
CA ILE A 238 3.89 -10.66 14.39
C ILE A 238 4.51 -11.32 13.14
N SER A 239 4.17 -10.80 11.96
CA SER A 239 4.78 -11.27 10.70
C SER A 239 5.81 -10.29 10.14
N TYR A 240 5.72 -9.03 10.50
CA TYR A 240 6.60 -7.97 10.02
C TYR A 240 6.72 -6.84 11.03
N ILE A 241 7.91 -6.24 11.13
CA ILE A 241 8.18 -5.05 11.95
C ILE A 241 8.90 -4.04 11.07
N GLN A 242 8.52 -2.77 11.18
CA GLN A 242 9.21 -1.68 10.51
C GLN A 242 9.34 -0.47 11.44
N ALA A 243 10.57 -0.05 11.70
CA ALA A 243 10.88 1.23 12.33
C ALA A 243 11.40 2.17 11.23
N TYR A 244 10.79 3.34 11.06
CA TYR A 244 11.24 4.33 10.08
C TYR A 244 10.86 5.73 10.51
N CYS A 245 11.40 6.73 9.84
CA CYS A 245 11.15 8.13 10.15
C CYS A 245 10.31 8.79 9.03
N THR A 246 9.44 9.74 9.39
CA THR A 246 8.41 10.31 8.48
C THR A 246 8.90 11.49 7.64
N GLU A 247 10.05 12.07 7.96
CA GLU A 247 10.75 13.11 7.20
C GLU A 247 11.05 12.66 5.75
N LYS A 248 11.11 11.35 5.50
CA LYS A 248 11.18 10.76 4.15
C LYS A 248 10.10 11.31 3.19
N ASN A 249 8.97 11.80 3.72
CA ASN A 249 7.90 12.37 2.92
C ASN A 249 8.33 13.63 2.13
N VAL A 250 9.42 14.30 2.51
CA VAL A 250 9.98 15.44 1.76
C VAL A 250 10.61 14.98 0.44
N THR A 251 11.24 13.80 0.43
CA THR A 251 11.97 13.27 -0.73
C THR A 251 11.21 12.17 -1.47
N TYR A 252 10.18 11.59 -0.84
CA TYR A 252 9.41 10.48 -1.39
C TYR A 252 8.43 10.94 -2.48
N SER A 253 8.53 10.31 -3.65
CA SER A 253 7.54 10.46 -4.73
C SER A 253 7.27 9.12 -5.40
N LEU A 254 6.01 8.91 -5.80
CA LEU A 254 5.59 7.73 -6.58
C LEU A 254 6.06 7.80 -8.05
N SER A 255 6.38 9.00 -8.53
CA SER A 255 6.90 9.23 -9.87
C SER A 255 8.33 9.75 -9.80
N PRO A 256 9.20 9.44 -10.78
CA PRO A 256 10.57 9.95 -10.79
C PRO A 256 10.60 11.48 -10.82
N GLY A 257 10.81 12.09 -9.66
CA GLY A 257 10.98 13.53 -9.49
C GLY A 257 12.44 13.94 -9.35
N VAL A 258 12.67 15.15 -8.85
CA VAL A 258 14.00 15.71 -8.58
C VAL A 258 14.82 14.76 -7.68
N PHE A 259 14.21 14.22 -6.62
CA PHE A 259 14.80 13.28 -5.65
C PHE A 259 14.97 11.83 -6.16
N ARG A 260 14.78 11.55 -7.45
CA ARG A 260 14.98 10.19 -7.99
C ARG A 260 16.42 9.73 -7.80
N ARG A 261 16.60 8.41 -7.68
CA ARG A 261 17.94 7.80 -7.74
C ARG A 261 18.60 8.11 -9.08
N ARG A 262 19.79 8.70 -9.03
CA ARG A 262 20.65 8.98 -10.20
C ARG A 262 21.57 7.79 -10.50
N ARG A 263 21.92 7.61 -11.77
CA ARG A 263 22.92 6.63 -12.23
C ARG A 263 24.26 7.31 -12.45
N ALA A 264 25.36 6.62 -12.20
CA ALA A 264 26.71 7.17 -12.36
C ALA A 264 26.96 7.77 -13.76
N LYS A 265 26.40 7.16 -14.81
CA LYS A 265 26.51 7.67 -16.20
C LYS A 265 25.97 9.08 -16.39
N GLU A 266 25.02 9.51 -15.55
CA GLU A 266 24.43 10.85 -15.62
C GLU A 266 25.44 11.96 -15.28
N LEU A 267 26.53 11.60 -14.59
CA LEU A 267 27.63 12.52 -14.27
C LEU A 267 28.61 12.72 -15.43
N LEU A 268 28.55 11.88 -16.47
CA LEU A 268 29.52 11.86 -17.56
C LEU A 268 29.09 12.73 -18.77
N GLU A 269 27.83 13.14 -18.82
CA GLU A 269 27.26 13.92 -19.93
C GLU A 269 27.02 15.37 -19.50
N LYS A 270 27.57 16.35 -20.24
CA LYS A 270 27.50 17.77 -19.87
C LYS A 270 26.07 18.27 -19.61
N LYS A 271 25.12 17.99 -20.52
CA LYS A 271 23.72 18.41 -20.37
C LYS A 271 23.05 17.80 -19.14
N THR A 272 23.38 16.53 -18.86
CA THR A 272 22.82 15.81 -17.71
C THR A 272 23.44 16.32 -16.41
N LEU A 273 24.73 16.68 -16.42
CA LEU A 273 25.41 17.32 -15.30
C LEU A 273 24.82 18.70 -14.98
N GLU A 274 24.58 19.56 -15.97
CA GLU A 274 23.91 20.86 -15.78
C GLU A 274 22.53 20.68 -15.15
N LYS A 275 21.77 19.67 -15.59
CA LYS A 275 20.48 19.34 -14.98
C LYS A 275 20.62 18.84 -13.54
N ILE A 276 21.66 18.05 -13.23
CA ILE A 276 21.93 17.61 -11.86
C ILE A 276 22.22 18.80 -10.94
N LEU A 277 23.03 19.76 -11.39
CA LEU A 277 23.32 20.96 -10.60
C LEU A 277 22.04 21.76 -10.31
N SER A 278 21.23 22.01 -11.33
CA SER A 278 19.92 22.66 -11.15
C SER A 278 18.98 21.87 -10.23
N ASP A 279 19.00 20.54 -10.31
CA ASP A 279 18.21 19.69 -9.42
C ASP A 279 18.72 19.75 -7.97
N LEU A 280 20.05 19.90 -7.75
CA LEU A 280 20.63 20.07 -6.42
C LEU A 280 20.28 21.42 -5.78
N ASP A 281 20.21 22.49 -6.57
CA ASP A 281 19.73 23.79 -6.09
C ASP A 281 18.27 23.66 -5.58
N ILE A 282 17.40 23.04 -6.37
CA ILE A 282 16.00 22.77 -5.99
C ILE A 282 15.93 21.91 -4.71
N MET A 283 16.76 20.87 -4.59
CA MET A 283 16.80 20.05 -3.37
C MET A 283 17.23 20.86 -2.16
N SER A 284 18.21 21.75 -2.33
CA SER A 284 18.75 22.59 -1.26
C SER A 284 17.70 23.60 -0.80
N ASP A 285 16.98 24.24 -1.72
CA ASP A 285 15.88 25.14 -1.41
C ASP A 285 14.77 24.42 -0.63
N VAL A 286 14.39 23.21 -1.04
CA VAL A 286 13.39 22.39 -0.34
C VAL A 286 13.82 22.05 1.09
N PHE A 287 15.09 21.69 1.31
CA PHE A 287 15.59 21.42 2.66
C PHE A 287 15.68 22.70 3.50
N PHE A 288 16.12 23.81 2.91
CA PHE A 288 16.14 25.10 3.59
C PHE A 288 14.74 25.53 4.06
N GLU A 289 13.72 25.40 3.21
CA GLU A 289 12.32 25.64 3.61
C GLU A 289 11.87 24.75 4.77
N CYS A 290 12.34 23.50 4.81
CA CYS A 290 12.01 22.59 5.91
C CYS A 290 12.58 23.05 7.27
N THR A 291 13.64 23.86 7.30
CA THR A 291 14.18 24.41 8.57
C THR A 291 13.19 25.35 9.27
N GLY A 292 12.41 26.11 8.49
CA GLY A 292 11.53 27.17 8.95
C GLY A 292 12.28 28.46 9.34
N ASP A 293 12.01 29.54 8.60
CA ASP A 293 12.62 30.87 8.75
C ASP A 293 11.68 31.92 9.37
N GLY A 294 10.46 31.50 9.77
CA GLY A 294 9.44 32.38 10.35
C GLY A 294 8.38 32.85 9.36
N VAL A 295 8.61 32.71 8.05
CA VAL A 295 7.57 32.88 7.01
C VAL A 295 6.86 31.56 6.75
N VAL A 296 7.61 30.46 6.74
CA VAL A 296 7.09 29.11 6.62
C VAL A 296 7.29 28.36 7.94
N VAL A 297 6.24 27.66 8.39
CA VAL A 297 6.36 26.74 9.53
C VAL A 297 7.24 25.58 9.10
N GLY A 298 8.41 25.47 9.75
CA GLY A 298 9.35 24.41 9.43
C GLY A 298 8.75 23.02 9.64
N ARG A 299 9.33 22.04 8.96
CA ARG A 299 8.84 20.67 8.93
C ARG A 299 9.51 19.76 9.97
N ASP A 300 8.74 19.33 10.95
CA ASP A 300 9.17 18.32 11.91
C ASP A 300 9.17 16.91 11.28
N GLY A 301 9.85 15.98 11.96
CA GLY A 301 9.89 14.58 11.59
C GLY A 301 9.59 13.68 12.79
N CYS A 302 8.91 12.56 12.54
CA CYS A 302 8.51 11.63 13.58
C CYS A 302 9.19 10.27 13.39
N ALA A 303 9.51 9.61 14.49
CA ALA A 303 9.89 8.20 14.50
C ALA A 303 8.61 7.34 14.56
N ARG A 304 8.46 6.43 13.60
CA ARG A 304 7.28 5.56 13.48
C ARG A 304 7.67 4.10 13.57
N LEU A 305 6.93 3.36 14.41
CA LEU A 305 7.07 1.92 14.62
C LEU A 305 5.80 1.24 14.14
N GLU A 306 5.92 0.33 13.18
CA GLU A 306 4.81 -0.44 12.61
C GLU A 306 5.03 -1.94 12.87
N VAL A 307 3.95 -2.63 13.25
CA VAL A 307 3.91 -4.08 13.37
C VAL A 307 2.76 -4.65 12.56
N ARG A 308 3.03 -5.73 11.83
CA ARG A 308 2.00 -6.46 11.09
C ARG A 308 1.48 -7.62 11.90
N VAL A 309 0.21 -7.57 12.23
CA VAL A 309 -0.47 -8.55 13.10
C VAL A 309 -1.80 -9.00 12.48
N PRO A 310 -2.29 -10.20 12.84
CA PRO A 310 -3.64 -10.63 12.53
C PRO A 310 -4.71 -9.60 12.98
N LEU A 311 -5.80 -9.49 12.22
CA LEU A 311 -6.86 -8.50 12.48
C LEU A 311 -7.51 -8.70 13.86
N ASP A 312 -7.66 -9.94 14.33
CA ASP A 312 -8.19 -10.23 15.68
C ASP A 312 -7.31 -9.70 16.82
N LYS A 313 -6.03 -9.41 16.55
CA LYS A 313 -5.10 -8.83 17.54
C LYS A 313 -4.93 -7.32 17.40
N ALA A 314 -5.43 -6.70 16.33
CA ALA A 314 -5.12 -5.32 15.94
C ALA A 314 -5.27 -4.30 17.08
N LEU A 315 -6.35 -4.42 17.85
CA LEU A 315 -6.70 -3.44 18.88
C LEU A 315 -5.78 -3.47 20.10
N ASN A 316 -5.07 -4.57 20.32
CA ASN A 316 -4.26 -4.76 21.53
C ASN A 316 -2.76 -4.57 21.29
N TRP A 317 -2.36 -4.30 20.05
CA TRP A 317 -0.96 -4.08 19.70
C TRP A 317 -0.59 -2.61 19.72
N LEU A 318 0.59 -2.31 20.26
CA LEU A 318 1.17 -0.96 20.34
C LEU A 318 0.21 0.15 20.85
N PRO A 319 -0.54 -0.05 21.96
CA PRO A 319 -1.37 1.04 22.49
C PRO A 319 -0.51 2.22 22.96
N THR A 320 0.66 1.92 23.53
CA THR A 320 1.63 2.91 24.02
C THR A 320 3.02 2.28 24.10
N LEU A 321 4.04 3.10 24.31
CA LEU A 321 5.39 2.66 24.63
C LEU A 321 5.83 3.28 25.97
N PRO A 322 6.52 2.52 26.84
CA PRO A 322 7.10 3.10 28.05
C PRO A 322 8.03 4.27 27.73
N GLU A 323 7.95 5.35 28.51
CA GLU A 323 8.72 6.57 28.26
C GLU A 323 10.23 6.31 28.29
N ASP A 324 10.70 5.51 29.24
CA ASP A 324 12.10 5.13 29.38
C ASP A 324 12.61 4.36 28.16
N PHE A 325 11.77 3.50 27.59
CA PHE A 325 12.06 2.79 26.34
C PHE A 325 12.17 3.76 25.17
N VAL A 326 11.25 4.72 25.06
CA VAL A 326 11.31 5.76 24.02
C VAL A 326 12.61 6.55 24.14
N GLN A 327 12.94 7.07 25.32
CA GLN A 327 14.16 7.87 25.56
C GLN A 327 15.45 7.13 25.19
N ARG A 328 15.50 5.80 25.37
CA ARG A 328 16.65 4.96 24.97
C ARG A 328 16.68 4.69 23.46
N CYS A 329 15.52 4.53 22.83
CA CYS A 329 15.43 4.07 21.44
C CYS A 329 15.45 5.19 20.40
N VAL A 330 14.95 6.38 20.75
CA VAL A 330 14.88 7.51 19.82
C VAL A 330 15.86 8.62 20.19
N ILE A 331 16.10 9.50 19.23
CA ILE A 331 16.79 10.77 19.42
C ILE A 331 15.97 11.86 18.73
N ALA A 332 15.86 13.01 19.39
CA ALA A 332 15.26 14.20 18.83
C ALA A 332 16.39 15.18 18.47
N ILE A 333 16.41 15.63 17.23
CA ILE A 333 17.41 16.57 16.70
C ILE A 333 16.67 17.85 16.37
N ASP A 334 17.25 19.00 16.73
CA ASP A 334 16.67 20.29 16.38
C ASP A 334 16.42 20.34 14.87
N ARG A 335 15.21 20.73 14.48
CA ARG A 335 14.78 20.69 13.08
C ARG A 335 15.72 21.46 12.16
N ARG A 336 16.27 22.60 12.59
CA ARG A 336 17.15 23.45 11.78
C ARG A 336 18.55 22.85 11.62
N GLN A 337 18.94 21.93 12.49
CA GLN A 337 20.21 21.19 12.37
C GLN A 337 20.07 19.95 11.48
N TRP A 338 18.88 19.35 11.47
CA TRP A 338 18.62 18.15 10.68
C TRP A 338 18.53 18.43 9.18
N TRP A 339 17.78 19.45 8.81
CA TRP A 339 17.63 19.92 7.43
C TRP A 339 18.82 20.79 7.03
#